data_AF-A0AAD1IMM5-F1
#
_entry.id   AF-A0AAD1IMM5-F1
#
_cell.length_a   1.000
_cell.length_b   1.000
_cell.length_c   1.000
_cell.angle_alpha   90.00
_cell.angle_beta   90.00
_cell.angle_gamma   90.00
#
_symmetry.space_group_name_H-M   'P 1'
#
loop_
_entity.id
_entity.type
_entity.pdbx_description
1 polymer ?
#
loop_
_entity_poly.entity_id
_entity_poly.type
_entity_poly.pdbx_seq_one_letter_code
_entity_poly.pdbx_strand_id
1 'polypeptide(L)'
;MNKDQIAVAAECLNLDPEVAASRAYDVRDGIIRVSSDIRGVGTVLVGPDLSVLFFASYISLEEALDVWDTGRRTPKESFAALHQRRAPSPATNRDGRAQ
;
A
#
# COMPACT_ATOMS: atom_id res chain seq x y z
N MET A 1 -13.73 -11.93 3.83
CA MET A 1 -13.39 -10.65 3.17
C MET A 1 -14.45 -9.59 3.48
N ASN A 2 -14.08 -8.57 4.25
CA ASN A 2 -14.96 -7.49 4.72
C ASN A 2 -14.77 -6.19 3.91
N LYS A 3 -15.83 -5.39 3.75
CA LYS A 3 -15.79 -4.11 3.01
C LYS A 3 -14.85 -3.09 3.64
N ASP A 4 -14.75 -3.06 4.97
CA ASP A 4 -13.82 -2.19 5.69
C ASP A 4 -12.36 -2.51 5.36
N GLN A 5 -12.02 -3.79 5.19
CA GLN A 5 -10.66 -4.19 4.83
C GLN A 5 -10.29 -3.71 3.42
N ILE A 6 -11.24 -3.77 2.48
CA ILE A 6 -11.07 -3.25 1.12
C ILE A 6 -10.89 -1.73 1.16
N ALA A 7 -11.69 -1.01 1.95
CA ALA A 7 -11.57 0.43 2.09
C ALA A 7 -10.21 0.85 2.67
N VAL A 8 -9.73 0.14 3.70
CA VAL A 8 -8.40 0.37 4.28
C VAL A 8 -7.29 0.10 3.27
N ALA A 9 -7.38 -0.99 2.50
CA ALA A 9 -6.40 -1.29 1.46
C ALA A 9 -6.39 -0.23 0.34
N ALA A 10 -7.58 0.23 -0.06
CA ALA A 10 -7.76 1.27 -1.06
C ALA A 10 -7.12 2.60 -0.60
N GLU A 11 -7.37 3.01 0.64
CA GLU A 11 -6.74 4.18 1.26
C GLU A 11 -5.22 4.06 1.30
N CYS A 12 -4.70 2.91 1.78
CA CYS A 12 -3.25 2.68 1.88
C CYS A 12 -2.55 2.77 0.52
N LEU A 13 -3.15 2.18 -0.51
CA LEU A 13 -2.58 2.12 -1.86
C LEU A 13 -2.95 3.32 -2.74
N ASN A 14 -3.78 4.25 -2.22
CA ASN A 14 -4.40 5.32 -3.00
C ASN A 14 -5.08 4.81 -4.28
N LEU A 15 -5.87 3.75 -4.14
CA LEU A 15 -6.64 3.12 -5.21
C LEU A 15 -8.12 3.40 -5.03
N ASP A 16 -8.87 3.29 -6.12
CA ASP A 16 -10.32 3.26 -6.06
C ASP A 16 -10.80 1.99 -5.29
N PRO A 17 -11.80 2.09 -4.40
CA PRO A 17 -12.32 0.93 -3.66
C PRO A 17 -12.81 -0.22 -4.53
N GLU A 18 -13.36 0.05 -5.72
CA GLU A 18 -13.81 -0.98 -6.64
C GLU A 18 -12.62 -1.71 -7.27
N VAL A 19 -11.56 -0.97 -7.58
CA VAL A 19 -10.29 -1.55 -8.07
C VAL A 19 -9.61 -2.38 -6.98
N ALA A 20 -9.63 -1.89 -5.73
CA ALA A 20 -9.12 -2.64 -4.59
C ALA A 20 -9.94 -3.92 -4.36
N ALA A 21 -11.28 -3.85 -4.45
CA ALA A 21 -12.16 -5.00 -4.30
C ALA A 21 -11.89 -6.07 -5.36
N SER A 22 -11.75 -5.67 -6.62
CA SER A 22 -11.48 -6.60 -7.73
C SER A 22 -10.12 -7.29 -7.62
N ARG A 23 -9.18 -6.72 -6.87
CA ARG A 23 -7.82 -7.23 -6.69
C ARG A 23 -7.59 -7.88 -5.33
N ALA A 24 -8.54 -7.71 -4.43
CA ALA A 24 -8.50 -8.28 -3.11
C ALA A 24 -8.83 -9.77 -3.19
N TYR A 25 -8.01 -10.58 -2.56
CA TYR A 25 -8.33 -11.99 -2.30
C TYR A 25 -7.94 -12.36 -0.88
N ASP A 26 -8.66 -13.33 -0.33
CA ASP A 26 -8.38 -13.92 0.98
C ASP A 26 -7.16 -14.82 0.88
N VAL A 27 -6.24 -14.67 1.83
CA VAL A 27 -5.01 -15.46 1.88
C VAL A 27 -5.11 -16.55 2.95
N ARG A 28 -5.43 -16.17 4.20
CA ARG A 28 -5.68 -17.06 5.33
C ARG A 28 -6.25 -16.28 6.51
N ASP A 29 -6.94 -16.95 7.43
CA ASP A 29 -7.39 -16.38 8.73
C ASP A 29 -8.13 -15.04 8.62
N GLY A 30 -8.83 -14.81 7.49
CA GLY A 30 -9.52 -13.55 7.21
C GLY A 30 -8.58 -12.39 6.83
N ILE A 31 -7.30 -12.65 6.60
CA ILE A 31 -6.32 -11.72 6.05
C ILE A 31 -6.55 -11.62 4.55
N ILE A 32 -6.79 -10.40 4.07
CA ILE A 32 -6.88 -10.12 2.65
C ILE A 32 -5.57 -9.52 2.14
N ARG A 33 -5.27 -9.79 0.88
CA ARG A 33 -4.13 -9.21 0.17
C ARG A 33 -4.63 -8.34 -0.97
N VAL A 34 -4.09 -7.12 -1.08
CA VAL A 34 -4.38 -6.21 -2.20
C VAL A 34 -3.07 -5.69 -2.79
N SER A 35 -2.90 -5.82 -4.10
CA SER A 35 -1.75 -5.25 -4.82
C SER A 35 -2.11 -4.10 -5.71
N SER A 36 -1.20 -3.13 -5.76
CA SER A 36 -1.20 -2.12 -6.81
C SER A 36 -0.45 -2.61 -8.05
N ASP A 37 -0.93 -2.20 -9.22
CA ASP A 37 -0.23 -2.43 -10.51
C ASP A 37 0.78 -1.30 -10.80
N ILE A 38 0.74 -0.25 -9.99
CA ILE A 38 1.65 0.87 -10.10
C ILE A 38 3.02 0.44 -9.59
N ARG A 39 4.01 0.47 -10.50
CA ARG A 39 5.44 0.28 -10.18
C ARG A 39 5.82 1.10 -8.94
N GLY A 40 6.32 0.42 -7.91
CA GLY A 40 6.82 1.05 -6.68
C GLY A 40 5.79 1.23 -5.56
N VAL A 41 4.50 0.95 -5.80
CA VAL A 41 3.43 1.09 -4.77
C VAL A 41 3.24 -0.20 -3.95
N GLY A 42 3.80 -1.34 -4.35
CA GLY A 42 3.84 -2.54 -3.50
C GLY A 42 2.48 -3.23 -3.28
N THR A 43 2.40 -3.99 -2.20
CA THR A 43 1.25 -4.81 -1.80
C THR A 43 0.97 -4.61 -0.32
N VAL A 44 -0.30 -4.70 0.08
CA VAL A 44 -0.72 -4.67 1.49
C VAL A 44 -1.45 -5.95 1.88
N LEU A 45 -1.19 -6.40 3.10
CA LEU A 45 -2.03 -7.34 3.85
C LEU A 45 -2.94 -6.55 4.79
N VAL A 46 -4.21 -6.94 4.89
CA VAL A 46 -5.16 -6.37 5.83
C VAL A 46 -5.79 -7.48 6.66
N GLY A 47 -5.61 -7.41 7.97
CA GLY A 47 -6.17 -8.36 8.93
C GLY A 47 -7.65 -8.12 9.20
N PRO A 48 -8.33 -9.05 9.88
CA PRO A 48 -9.72 -8.88 10.30
C PRO A 48 -9.90 -7.73 11.30
N ASP A 49 -8.84 -7.40 12.05
CA ASP A 49 -8.77 -6.29 13.00
C ASP A 49 -8.40 -4.94 12.34
N LEU A 50 -8.39 -4.88 11.00
CA LEU A 50 -8.01 -3.70 10.20
C LEU A 50 -6.54 -3.27 10.34
N SER A 51 -5.72 -4.08 11.02
CA SER A 51 -4.27 -3.99 10.94
C SER A 51 -3.79 -4.15 9.50
N VAL A 52 -2.71 -3.45 9.18
CA VAL A 52 -2.13 -3.44 7.84
C VAL A 52 -0.65 -3.78 7.89
N LEU A 53 -0.16 -4.47 6.86
CA LEU A 53 1.27 -4.68 6.63
C LEU A 53 1.57 -4.39 5.16
N PHE A 54 2.47 -3.45 4.94
CA PHE A 54 3.00 -3.13 3.63
C PHE A 54 4.24 -3.96 3.33
N PHE A 55 4.32 -4.47 2.10
CA PHE A 55 5.54 -5.09 1.58
C PHE A 55 5.74 -4.73 0.10
N ALA A 56 7.01 -4.65 -0.29
CA ALA A 56 7.37 -4.31 -1.66
C ALA A 56 7.05 -5.45 -2.63
N SER A 57 6.85 -5.15 -3.91
CA SER A 57 6.46 -6.13 -4.94
C SER A 57 7.49 -7.26 -5.18
N TYR A 58 8.73 -7.11 -4.71
CA TYR A 58 9.77 -8.15 -4.80
C TYR A 58 9.75 -9.12 -3.61
N ILE A 59 8.96 -8.84 -2.57
CA ILE A 59 8.77 -9.71 -1.41
C ILE A 59 7.62 -10.67 -1.70
N SER A 60 7.85 -11.96 -1.48
CA SER A 60 6.84 -13.00 -1.64
C SER A 60 5.75 -12.91 -0.58
N LEU A 61 4.56 -13.43 -0.90
CA LEU A 61 3.45 -13.48 0.05
C LEU A 61 3.80 -14.27 1.32
N GLU A 62 4.52 -15.38 1.20
CA GLU A 62 4.96 -16.21 2.34
C GLU A 62 5.87 -15.43 3.30
N GLU A 63 6.87 -14.72 2.76
CA GLU A 63 7.76 -13.84 3.54
C GLU A 63 6.96 -12.72 4.24
N ALA A 64 5.98 -12.13 3.56
CA ALA A 64 5.13 -11.11 4.15
C ALA A 64 4.25 -11.68 5.27
N LEU A 65 3.79 -12.93 5.14
CA LEU A 65 3.01 -13.62 6.18
C LEU A 65 3.86 -14.01 7.38
N ASP A 66 5.12 -14.42 7.18
CA ASP A 66 6.06 -14.67 8.29
C ASP A 66 6.26 -13.40 9.12
N VAL A 67 6.54 -12.29 8.44
CA VAL A 67 6.63 -10.96 9.08
C VAL A 67 5.32 -10.58 9.78
N TRP A 68 4.17 -10.90 9.20
CA TRP A 68 2.88 -10.69 9.84
C TRP A 68 2.73 -11.51 11.13
N ASP A 69 3.18 -12.76 11.14
CA ASP A 69 3.12 -13.66 12.30
C ASP A 69 3.98 -13.15 13.46
N THR A 70 5.10 -12.46 13.19
CA THR A 70 5.91 -11.81 14.23
C THR A 70 5.19 -10.65 14.95
N GLY A 71 3.97 -10.29 14.53
CA GLY A 71 3.20 -9.17 15.06
C GLY A 71 3.56 -7.82 14.44
N ARG A 72 4.44 -7.78 13.44
CA ARG A 72 4.80 -6.53 12.76
C ARG A 72 3.63 -6.01 11.94
N ARG A 73 3.32 -4.73 12.11
CA ARG A 73 2.33 -3.99 11.33
C ARG A 73 2.94 -2.69 10.79
N THR A 74 2.37 -2.17 9.72
CA THR A 74 2.71 -0.86 9.17
C THR A 74 1.68 0.15 9.68
N PRO A 75 2.08 1.18 10.45
CA PRO A 75 1.13 2.19 10.87
C PRO A 75 0.57 2.94 9.67
N LYS A 76 -0.74 3.24 9.68
CA LYS A 76 -1.44 3.91 8.57
C LYS A 76 -0.78 5.25 8.16
N GLU A 77 -0.19 5.95 9.13
CA GLU A 77 0.54 7.20 8.92
C GLU A 77 1.76 7.06 7.99
N SER A 78 2.38 5.87 7.94
CA SER A 78 3.50 5.61 7.00
C SER A 78 3.05 5.61 5.54
N PHE A 79 1.78 5.33 5.26
CA PHE A 79 1.24 5.35 3.91
C PHE A 79 1.03 6.78 3.42
N ALA A 80 0.65 7.71 4.30
CA ALA A 80 0.55 9.13 3.96
C ALA A 80 1.92 9.71 3.50
N ALA A 81 3.02 9.28 4.13
CA ALA A 81 4.37 9.67 3.71
C ALA A 81 4.75 9.12 2.31
N LEU A 82 4.24 7.94 1.94
CA LEU A 82 4.42 7.39 0.59
C LEU A 82 3.67 8.22 -0.46
N HIS A 83 2.51 8.77 -0.10
CA HIS A 83 1.73 9.63 -0.99
C HIS A 83 2.37 11.03 -1.14
N GLN A 84 2.98 11.57 -0.10
CA GLN A 84 3.66 12.89 -0.14
C GLN A 84 4.95 12.90 -0.97
N ARG A 85 5.67 11.76 -1.07
CA ARG A 85 6.82 11.63 -2.00
C ARG A 85 6.42 11.71 -3.48
N ARG A 86 5.12 11.77 -3.77
CA ARG A 86 4.52 12.00 -5.09
C ARG A 86 4.00 13.44 -5.26
N ALA A 87 4.41 14.39 -4.42
CA ALA A 87 4.40 15.78 -4.88
C ALA A 87 5.51 15.91 -5.94
N PRO A 88 5.22 16.39 -7.16
CA PRO A 88 6.28 16.68 -8.11
C PRO A 88 7.24 17.64 -7.42
N SER A 89 8.51 17.27 -7.34
CA SER A 89 9.56 18.22 -6.98
C SER A 89 9.31 19.47 -7.81
N PRO A 90 9.19 20.69 -7.23
CA PRO A 90 9.09 21.87 -8.06
C PRO A 90 10.32 21.86 -8.95
N ALA A 91 10.10 21.73 -10.26
CA ALA A 91 11.16 21.85 -11.23
C ALA A 91 11.90 23.14 -10.87
N THR A 92 13.14 22.99 -10.41
CA THR A 92 14.02 24.12 -10.14
C THR A 92 14.19 24.79 -11.49
N ASN A 93 13.41 25.83 -11.72
CA ASN A 93 13.57 26.73 -12.83
C ASN A 93 14.84 27.54 -12.53
N ARG A 94 16.01 26.92 -12.77
CA ARG A 94 17.23 27.66 -13.05
C ARG A 94 17.12 28.16 -14.48
N ASP A 95 16.28 29.16 -14.69
CA ASP A 95 16.50 30.09 -15.79
C ASP A 95 17.64 31.00 -15.36
N GLY A 96 18.85 30.49 -15.60
CA GLY A 96 20.07 31.25 -15.54
C GLY A 96 20.26 31.97 -16.87
N ARG A 97 19.91 33.26 -16.86
CA ARG A 97 20.71 34.37 -17.41
C ARG A 97 21.01 34.40 -18.92
N ALA A 98 20.62 35.54 -19.50
CA ALA A 98 21.28 36.31 -20.57
C ALA A 98 21.24 35.74 -22.00
N GLN A 99 20.56 36.46 -22.90
CA GLN A 99 21.17 37.55 -23.69
C GLN A 99 20.08 38.47 -24.26
#